data_AF-I1CSZ4-F1
#
_entry.id   AF-I1CSZ4-F1
#
_cell.length_a   1.000
_cell.length_b   1.000
_cell.length_c   1.000
_cell.angle_alpha   90.00
_cell.angle_beta   90.00
_cell.angle_gamma   90.00
#
_symmetry.space_group_name_H-M   'P 1'
#
loop_
_entity.id
_entity.type
_entity.pdbx_description
1 polymer ?
#
loop_
_entity_poly.entity_id
_entity_poly.type
_entity_poly.pdbx_seq_one_letter_code
_entity_poly.pdbx_strand_id
1 'polypeptide(L)'
;MGQVKIIEPIHILLLNTLRSMNAAGKHPETSSLVAENIARFKGYVKSLVLRLSNAALEDFELDKVASFDPATFVGQKNTQHALLLLSLYEISIEHEYSSNEIEAGSSEIILNLFKRRKELLGLLSSTPDKGKKALSMYRPITDLTFAVRIFKKLFADENNFVHFVVASTGDSLKFAINDPYSHQDDEYFNRCADICQIHLRILSIEDSDSILANNQSTKKGPSVLTSVCNYLLSTLEIVCNVWPDRFIEFLICVLQLSNNLTQKNKVIVHLIDNLKEITLKFLSGRSPIYKEVSNVIQVITFLARTLDKADDDFCQRTQRIVSWVNELAKDRPIEDTGLAKELVSLLIHMSANAGEHHIIQSLCEDLHAYAGEVESGFSEEDESEQLSIHYQIISNKTFSVIASQVFDYLDASFDEITWSIGKLRLFASESIEEDVQSFEQEVCQYLVLRMKILNELVRTVLTDTSAESLFKTLVRFYKALHVLVKYKLAFPGDVSQSFINMISMSGSDITDKMYKFLTVYGQRQQIIESSRTKTKNKAI
;
A
#
# COMPACT_ATOMS: atom_id res chain seq x y z
N MET A 1 -33.41 25.67 -16.65
CA MET A 1 -31.95 25.63 -16.95
C MET A 1 -31.68 24.33 -17.68
N GLY A 2 -31.16 24.39 -18.91
CA GLY A 2 -30.90 23.18 -19.72
C GLY A 2 -29.64 22.46 -19.27
N GLN A 3 -29.68 21.13 -19.18
CA GLN A 3 -28.50 20.30 -18.97
C GLN A 3 -27.73 20.15 -20.29
N VAL A 4 -26.41 20.32 -20.27
CA VAL A 4 -25.56 20.00 -21.41
C VAL A 4 -25.45 18.47 -21.53
N LYS A 5 -25.83 17.92 -22.69
CA LYS A 5 -25.74 16.49 -22.99
C LYS A 5 -24.86 16.26 -24.21
N ILE A 6 -23.97 15.28 -24.12
CA ILE A 6 -23.22 14.75 -25.25
C ILE A 6 -24.17 13.86 -26.04
N ILE A 7 -24.43 14.20 -27.30
CA ILE A 7 -25.27 13.41 -28.21
C ILE A 7 -24.45 12.27 -28.81
N GLU A 8 -23.23 12.57 -29.24
CA GLU A 8 -22.35 11.61 -29.90
C GLU A 8 -20.98 11.56 -29.20
N PRO A 9 -20.59 10.43 -28.61
CA PRO A 9 -19.27 10.27 -28.01
C PRO A 9 -18.24 9.96 -29.10
N ILE A 10 -17.79 11.01 -29.80
CA ILE A 10 -16.87 10.91 -30.95
C ILE A 10 -15.60 10.10 -30.61
N HIS A 11 -15.10 10.20 -29.38
CA HIS A 11 -13.95 9.42 -28.92
C HIS A 11 -14.25 7.90 -28.91
N ILE A 12 -15.42 7.47 -28.46
CA ILE A 12 -15.82 6.04 -28.49
C ILE A 12 -15.99 5.58 -29.94
N LEU A 13 -16.62 6.41 -30.78
CA LEU A 13 -16.76 6.10 -32.20
C LEU A 13 -15.40 5.90 -32.87
N LEU A 14 -14.45 6.82 -32.63
CA LEU A 14 -13.11 6.72 -33.17
C LEU A 14 -12.39 5.46 -32.66
N LEU A 15 -12.43 5.21 -31.35
CA LEU A 15 -11.81 4.03 -30.74
C LEU A 15 -12.34 2.73 -31.36
N ASN A 16 -13.67 2.55 -31.40
CA ASN A 16 -14.30 1.34 -31.91
C ASN A 16 -14.02 1.16 -33.40
N THR A 17 -14.00 2.25 -34.17
CA THR A 17 -13.67 2.19 -35.59
C THR A 17 -12.22 1.75 -35.79
N LEU A 18 -11.27 2.31 -35.03
CA LEU A 18 -9.87 1.94 -35.08
C LEU A 18 -9.63 0.48 -34.69
N ARG A 19 -10.27 0.01 -33.61
CA ARG A 19 -10.19 -1.40 -33.18
C ARG A 19 -10.76 -2.34 -34.24
N SER A 20 -11.92 -2.03 -34.80
CA SER A 20 -12.56 -2.82 -35.86
C SER A 20 -11.69 -2.90 -37.11
N MET A 21 -11.07 -1.78 -37.50
CA MET A 21 -10.15 -1.75 -38.63
C MET A 21 -8.87 -2.53 -38.39
N ASN A 22 -8.31 -2.47 -37.18
CA ASN A 22 -7.13 -3.23 -36.82
C ASN A 22 -7.42 -4.74 -36.79
N ALA A 23 -8.61 -5.15 -36.36
CA ALA A 23 -9.06 -6.54 -36.43
C ALA A 23 -9.27 -7.00 -37.88
N ALA A 24 -10.00 -6.22 -38.68
CA ALA A 24 -10.25 -6.54 -40.10
C ALA A 24 -8.96 -6.52 -40.95
N GLY A 25 -8.03 -5.62 -40.67
CA GLY A 25 -6.75 -5.53 -41.39
C GLY A 25 -5.81 -6.72 -41.15
N LYS A 26 -6.02 -7.49 -40.08
CA LYS A 26 -5.24 -8.71 -39.76
C LYS A 26 -5.88 -9.99 -40.29
N HIS A 27 -7.13 -9.93 -40.75
CA HIS A 27 -7.84 -11.12 -41.20
C HIS A 27 -7.38 -11.49 -42.64
N PRO A 28 -6.97 -12.74 -42.90
CA PRO A 28 -6.44 -13.15 -44.20
C PRO A 28 -7.50 -13.15 -45.33
N GLU A 29 -8.79 -13.13 -44.97
CA GLU A 29 -9.92 -13.14 -45.92
C GLU A 29 -10.57 -11.77 -46.15
N THR A 30 -9.84 -10.67 -45.95
CA THR A 30 -10.40 -9.33 -46.11
C THR A 30 -10.62 -8.99 -47.58
N SER A 31 -11.89 -8.83 -47.98
CA SER A 31 -12.30 -8.44 -49.33
C SER A 31 -11.61 -7.16 -49.80
N SER A 32 -11.30 -7.03 -51.11
CA SER A 32 -10.58 -5.86 -51.63
C SER A 32 -11.33 -4.55 -51.40
N LEU A 33 -12.66 -4.57 -51.40
CA LEU A 33 -13.49 -3.40 -51.08
C LEU A 33 -13.33 -2.97 -49.61
N VAL A 34 -13.21 -3.93 -48.70
CA VAL A 34 -12.98 -3.65 -47.28
C VAL A 34 -11.56 -3.10 -47.09
N ALA A 35 -10.57 -3.64 -47.80
CA ALA A 35 -9.19 -3.14 -47.78
C ALA A 35 -9.08 -1.69 -48.30
N GLU A 36 -9.78 -1.34 -49.37
CA GLU A 36 -9.80 0.03 -49.91
C GLU A 36 -10.45 1.02 -48.92
N ASN A 37 -11.57 0.64 -48.32
CA ASN A 37 -12.22 1.45 -47.29
C ASN A 37 -11.36 1.64 -46.05
N ILE A 38 -10.66 0.59 -45.61
CA ILE A 38 -9.67 0.65 -44.52
C ILE A 38 -8.56 1.64 -44.87
N ALA A 39 -8.01 1.58 -46.09
CA ALA A 39 -6.94 2.48 -46.53
C ALA A 39 -7.40 3.95 -46.56
N ARG A 40 -8.61 4.21 -47.09
CA ARG A 40 -9.20 5.55 -47.10
C ARG A 40 -9.40 6.10 -45.69
N PHE A 41 -9.93 5.29 -44.78
CA PHE A 41 -10.12 5.71 -43.39
C PHE A 41 -8.79 5.95 -42.67
N LYS A 42 -7.76 5.11 -42.90
CA LYS A 42 -6.40 5.37 -42.40
C LYS A 42 -5.89 6.75 -42.83
N GLY A 43 -6.19 7.17 -44.07
CA GLY A 43 -5.90 8.52 -44.54
C GLY A 43 -6.60 9.62 -43.74
N TYR A 44 -7.89 9.44 -43.42
CA TYR A 44 -8.64 10.39 -42.59
C TYR A 44 -8.11 10.44 -41.15
N VAL A 45 -7.78 9.30 -40.55
CA VAL A 45 -7.19 9.25 -39.21
C VAL A 45 -5.83 9.92 -39.19
N LYS A 46 -4.95 9.66 -40.17
CA LYS A 46 -3.64 10.31 -40.25
C LYS A 46 -3.76 11.84 -40.34
N SER A 47 -4.72 12.33 -41.14
CA SER A 47 -5.03 13.76 -41.22
C SER A 47 -5.53 14.33 -39.89
N LEU A 48 -6.43 13.60 -39.21
CA LEU A 48 -6.93 13.98 -37.89
C LEU A 48 -5.80 14.07 -36.86
N VAL A 49 -4.96 13.04 -36.75
CA VAL A 49 -3.84 12.96 -35.81
C VAL A 49 -2.86 14.11 -36.05
N LEU A 50 -2.50 14.38 -37.31
CA LEU A 50 -1.60 15.49 -37.65
C LEU A 50 -2.19 16.84 -37.26
N ARG A 51 -3.48 17.09 -37.59
CA ARG A 51 -4.16 18.33 -37.22
C ARG A 51 -4.26 18.48 -35.70
N LEU A 52 -4.57 17.40 -35.00
CA LEU A 52 -4.69 17.37 -33.55
C LEU A 52 -3.35 17.62 -32.84
N SER A 53 -2.24 17.14 -33.42
CA SER A 53 -0.89 17.37 -32.89
C SER A 53 -0.45 18.84 -32.99
N ASN A 54 -0.94 19.55 -34.02
CA ASN A 54 -0.58 20.94 -34.29
C ASN A 54 -1.54 21.96 -33.66
N ALA A 55 -2.80 21.58 -33.44
CA ALA A 55 -3.81 22.44 -32.86
C ALA A 55 -3.46 22.87 -31.43
N ALA A 56 -3.60 24.16 -31.15
CA ALA A 56 -3.44 24.73 -29.83
C ALA A 56 -4.77 24.68 -29.05
N LEU A 57 -4.73 24.86 -27.72
CA LEU A 57 -5.97 24.81 -26.92
C LEU A 57 -6.92 25.98 -27.25
N GLU A 58 -6.36 27.09 -27.72
CA GLU A 58 -7.10 28.26 -28.22
C GLU A 58 -7.98 27.90 -29.42
N ASP A 59 -7.54 26.98 -30.29
CA ASP A 59 -8.31 26.53 -31.46
C ASP A 59 -9.59 25.77 -31.05
N PHE A 60 -9.64 25.30 -29.79
CA PHE A 60 -10.80 24.62 -29.20
C PHE A 60 -11.61 25.53 -28.26
N GLU A 61 -11.27 26.82 -28.17
CA GLU A 61 -11.84 27.76 -27.20
C GLU A 61 -11.62 27.31 -25.73
N LEU A 62 -10.53 26.57 -25.47
CA LEU A 62 -10.16 26.04 -24.15
C LEU A 62 -8.88 26.73 -23.63
N ASP A 63 -8.90 28.05 -23.57
CA ASP A 63 -7.79 28.85 -23.04
C ASP A 63 -7.91 29.11 -21.53
N LYS A 64 -7.00 29.92 -20.97
CA LYS A 64 -7.02 30.30 -19.55
C LYS A 64 -8.22 31.18 -19.17
N VAL A 65 -8.95 31.70 -20.14
CA VAL A 65 -10.10 32.60 -19.98
C VAL A 65 -11.41 31.80 -20.00
N ALA A 66 -11.38 30.56 -20.49
CA ALA A 66 -12.51 29.64 -20.48
C ALA A 66 -13.01 29.36 -19.05
N SER A 67 -14.32 29.56 -18.84
CA SER A 67 -14.98 29.15 -17.59
C SER A 67 -15.20 27.64 -17.59
N PHE A 68 -14.87 26.99 -16.47
CA PHE A 68 -15.21 25.60 -16.16
C PHE A 68 -16.18 25.51 -14.98
N ASP A 69 -16.98 26.55 -14.72
CA ASP A 69 -17.93 26.53 -13.62
C ASP A 69 -19.10 25.57 -13.93
N PRO A 70 -19.25 24.44 -13.21
CA PRO A 70 -20.37 23.50 -13.39
C PRO A 70 -21.74 24.13 -13.10
N ALA A 71 -21.80 25.29 -12.43
CA ALA A 71 -23.06 26.01 -12.23
C ALA A 71 -23.53 26.73 -13.51
N THR A 72 -22.66 26.91 -14.49
CA THR A 72 -22.96 27.62 -15.74
C THR A 72 -23.09 26.64 -16.90
N PHE A 73 -23.99 26.94 -17.84
CA PHE A 73 -24.13 26.15 -19.07
C PHE A 73 -22.82 26.12 -19.88
N VAL A 74 -22.14 27.26 -19.98
CA VAL A 74 -20.85 27.39 -20.68
C VAL A 74 -19.77 26.54 -20.01
N GLY A 75 -19.68 26.58 -18.68
CA GLY A 75 -18.69 25.77 -17.95
C GLY A 75 -18.96 24.27 -18.04
N GLN A 76 -20.23 23.83 -18.04
CA GLN A 76 -20.57 22.43 -18.31
C GLN A 76 -20.18 22.00 -19.73
N LYS A 77 -20.43 22.85 -20.74
CA LYS A 77 -20.06 22.59 -22.14
C LYS A 77 -18.54 22.48 -22.31
N ASN A 78 -17.79 23.44 -21.78
CA ASN A 78 -16.33 23.46 -21.85
C ASN A 78 -15.71 22.25 -21.15
N THR A 79 -16.28 21.85 -20.01
CA THR A 79 -15.86 20.63 -19.30
C THR A 79 -16.05 19.40 -20.16
N GLN A 80 -17.22 19.23 -20.80
CA GLN A 80 -17.47 18.10 -21.69
C GLN A 80 -16.52 18.10 -22.90
N HIS A 81 -16.30 19.26 -23.53
CA HIS A 81 -15.34 19.41 -24.63
C HIS A 81 -13.91 19.01 -24.23
N ALA A 82 -13.46 19.47 -23.05
CA ALA A 82 -12.14 19.12 -22.54
C ALA A 82 -11.99 17.60 -22.31
N LEU A 83 -13.00 16.94 -21.73
CA LEU A 83 -12.97 15.48 -21.51
C LEU A 83 -12.98 14.68 -22.84
N LEU A 84 -13.76 15.14 -23.82
CA LEU A 84 -13.74 14.57 -25.18
C LEU A 84 -12.36 14.71 -25.82
N LEU A 85 -11.76 15.90 -25.74
CA LEU A 85 -10.47 16.20 -26.33
C LEU A 85 -9.32 15.42 -25.66
N LEU A 86 -9.34 15.28 -24.33
CA LEU A 86 -8.40 14.41 -23.60
C LEU A 86 -8.44 12.97 -24.13
N SER A 87 -9.64 12.42 -24.32
CA SER A 87 -9.85 11.07 -24.84
C SER A 87 -9.34 10.94 -26.28
N LEU A 88 -9.54 11.96 -27.12
CA LEU A 88 -9.04 11.98 -28.50
C LEU A 88 -7.51 12.03 -28.57
N TYR A 89 -6.85 12.76 -27.67
CA TYR A 89 -5.38 12.74 -27.58
C TYR A 89 -4.88 11.33 -27.25
N GLU A 90 -5.49 10.65 -26.28
CA GLU A 90 -5.09 9.28 -25.89
C GLU A 90 -5.26 8.28 -27.04
N ILE A 91 -6.42 8.28 -27.69
CA ILE A 91 -6.70 7.39 -28.84
C ILE A 91 -5.72 7.67 -29.99
N SER A 92 -5.39 8.94 -30.24
CA SER A 92 -4.47 9.33 -31.30
C SER A 92 -3.02 8.90 -31.01
N ILE A 93 -2.58 9.04 -29.75
CA ILE A 93 -1.26 8.53 -29.31
C ILE A 93 -1.21 7.01 -29.46
N GLU A 94 -2.26 6.29 -29.03
CA GLU A 94 -2.36 4.84 -29.16
C GLU A 94 -2.32 4.38 -30.63
N HIS A 95 -3.06 5.05 -31.50
CA HIS A 95 -3.09 4.76 -32.92
C HIS A 95 -1.74 5.00 -33.59
N GLU A 96 -1.14 6.17 -33.39
CA GLU A 96 0.12 6.55 -34.05
C GLU A 96 1.26 5.60 -33.67
N TYR A 97 1.29 5.17 -32.41
CA TYR A 97 2.26 4.19 -31.93
C TYR A 97 2.00 2.76 -32.44
N SER A 98 0.73 2.38 -32.64
CA SER A 98 0.36 1.03 -33.08
C SER A 98 0.47 0.83 -34.59
N SER A 99 0.32 1.91 -35.38
CA SER A 99 0.24 1.87 -36.83
C SER A 99 1.61 1.94 -37.54
N ASN A 100 2.64 2.46 -36.88
CA ASN A 100 3.98 2.65 -37.46
C ASN A 100 5.03 1.86 -36.65
N GLU A 101 6.03 1.28 -37.32
CA GLU A 101 7.33 1.09 -36.65
C GLU A 101 7.80 2.48 -36.19
N ILE A 102 8.41 2.60 -35.02
CA ILE A 102 8.70 3.91 -34.41
C ILE A 102 9.77 4.63 -35.26
N GLU A 103 9.31 5.37 -36.27
CA GLU A 103 10.13 6.27 -37.07
C GLU A 103 10.24 7.63 -36.35
N ALA A 104 11.29 8.40 -36.65
CA ALA A 104 11.52 9.70 -36.01
C ALA A 104 10.32 10.66 -36.16
N GLY A 105 9.62 10.61 -37.29
CA GLY A 105 8.43 11.44 -37.55
C GLY A 105 7.20 11.06 -36.72
N SER A 106 6.96 9.76 -36.46
CA SER A 106 5.84 9.35 -35.59
C SER A 106 6.11 9.71 -34.13
N SER A 107 7.37 9.65 -33.71
CA SER A 107 7.81 10.02 -32.36
C SER A 107 7.55 11.50 -32.06
N GLU A 108 7.80 12.40 -33.01
CA GLU A 108 7.52 13.84 -32.85
C GLU A 108 6.02 14.12 -32.72
N ILE A 109 5.19 13.47 -33.55
CA ILE A 109 3.73 13.58 -33.48
C ILE A 109 3.22 13.11 -32.11
N ILE A 110 3.69 11.97 -31.61
CA ILE A 110 3.33 11.44 -30.29
C ILE A 110 3.73 12.41 -29.17
N LEU A 111 4.94 12.96 -29.22
CA LEU A 111 5.40 13.94 -28.23
C LEU A 111 4.57 15.22 -28.25
N ASN A 112 4.19 15.71 -29.43
CA ASN A 112 3.34 16.90 -29.55
C ASN A 112 1.93 16.66 -29.01
N LEU A 113 1.29 15.54 -29.37
CA LEU A 113 0.00 15.14 -28.79
C LEU A 113 0.07 15.02 -27.27
N PHE A 114 1.16 14.46 -26.75
CA PHE A 114 1.39 14.35 -25.32
C PHE A 114 1.51 15.73 -24.64
N LYS A 115 2.28 16.66 -25.22
CA LYS A 115 2.40 18.04 -24.71
C LYS A 115 1.03 18.71 -24.65
N ARG A 116 0.21 18.60 -25.70
CA ARG A 116 -1.15 19.16 -25.74
C ARG A 116 -2.08 18.55 -24.67
N ARG A 117 -2.03 17.23 -24.50
CA ARG A 117 -2.76 16.54 -23.42
C ARG A 117 -2.34 17.05 -22.05
N LYS A 118 -1.03 17.22 -21.82
CA LYS A 118 -0.48 17.72 -20.55
C LYS A 118 -0.90 19.16 -20.27
N GLU A 119 -0.91 20.02 -21.29
CA GLU A 119 -1.41 21.40 -21.20
C GLU A 119 -2.88 21.43 -20.76
N LEU A 120 -3.73 20.59 -21.36
CA LEU A 120 -5.15 20.49 -21.03
C LEU A 120 -5.41 19.96 -19.61
N LEU A 121 -4.67 18.94 -19.17
CA LEU A 121 -4.73 18.47 -17.77
C LEU A 121 -4.25 19.54 -16.79
N GLY A 122 -3.20 20.28 -17.16
CA GLY A 122 -2.72 21.43 -16.40
C GLY A 122 -3.81 22.48 -16.22
N LEU A 123 -4.54 22.81 -17.29
CA LEU A 123 -5.65 23.76 -17.27
C LEU A 123 -6.76 23.31 -16.29
N LEU A 124 -7.22 22.06 -16.41
CA LEU A 124 -8.30 21.52 -15.56
C LEU A 124 -7.90 21.35 -14.09
N SER A 125 -6.62 21.06 -13.82
CA SER A 125 -6.10 20.94 -12.44
C SER A 125 -5.89 22.30 -11.75
N SER A 126 -5.63 23.35 -12.54
CA SER A 126 -5.41 24.71 -12.05
C SER A 126 -6.70 25.46 -11.70
N THR A 127 -7.84 24.95 -12.15
CA THR A 127 -9.16 25.52 -11.82
C THR A 127 -9.57 25.10 -10.39
N PRO A 128 -10.02 26.03 -9.52
CA PRO A 128 -10.40 25.73 -8.13
C PRO A 128 -11.51 24.66 -8.06
N ASP A 129 -11.59 23.94 -6.93
CA ASP A 129 -12.39 22.75 -6.51
C ASP A 129 -13.45 22.12 -7.45
N LYS A 130 -14.10 22.91 -8.29
CA LYS A 130 -15.04 22.52 -9.33
C LYS A 130 -14.36 21.87 -10.57
N GLY A 131 -13.14 22.28 -10.96
CA GLY A 131 -12.38 21.65 -12.05
C GLY A 131 -11.84 20.25 -11.68
N LYS A 132 -11.46 20.07 -10.41
CA LYS A 132 -11.06 18.75 -9.87
C LYS A 132 -12.19 17.70 -9.92
N LYS A 133 -13.45 18.12 -9.79
CA LYS A 133 -14.61 17.21 -9.97
C LYS A 133 -14.71 16.69 -11.40
N ALA A 134 -14.37 17.49 -12.41
CA ALA A 134 -14.34 17.02 -13.79
C ALA A 134 -13.24 15.97 -14.01
N LEU A 135 -12.04 16.19 -13.46
CA LEU A 135 -10.97 15.18 -13.48
C LEU A 135 -11.40 13.87 -12.79
N SER A 136 -12.19 13.94 -11.71
CA SER A 136 -12.68 12.72 -11.05
C SER A 136 -13.67 11.91 -11.89
N MET A 137 -14.30 12.53 -12.90
CA MET A 137 -15.20 11.86 -13.85
C MET A 137 -14.48 11.40 -15.13
N TYR A 138 -13.24 11.82 -15.33
CA TYR A 138 -12.44 11.42 -16.48
C TYR A 138 -12.08 9.93 -16.38
N ARG A 139 -12.25 9.20 -17.48
CA ARG A 139 -11.81 7.82 -17.62
C ARG A 139 -10.87 7.75 -18.82
N PRO A 140 -9.56 7.49 -18.62
CA PRO A 140 -8.65 7.19 -19.70
C PRO A 140 -9.14 5.98 -20.49
N ILE A 141 -8.91 6.03 -21.79
CA ILE A 141 -9.47 5.07 -22.75
C ILE A 141 -8.35 4.20 -23.35
N THR A 142 -7.10 4.46 -22.97
CA THR A 142 -5.93 3.71 -23.41
C THR A 142 -6.06 2.22 -23.14
N ASP A 143 -5.87 1.43 -24.20
CA ASP A 143 -5.86 -0.02 -24.13
C ASP A 143 -4.66 -0.55 -23.33
N LEU A 144 -4.88 -1.62 -22.57
CA LEU A 144 -3.85 -2.27 -21.78
C LEU A 144 -2.74 -2.86 -22.67
N THR A 145 -3.07 -3.30 -23.89
CA THR A 145 -2.05 -3.74 -24.88
C THR A 145 -1.07 -2.63 -25.21
N PHE A 146 -1.58 -1.42 -25.39
CA PHE A 146 -0.79 -0.27 -25.77
C PHE A 146 0.14 0.13 -24.63
N ALA A 147 -0.39 0.17 -23.41
CA ALA A 147 0.41 0.35 -22.19
C ALA A 147 1.59 -0.63 -22.11
N VAL A 148 1.33 -1.95 -22.23
CA VAL A 148 2.37 -3.00 -22.20
C VAL A 148 3.43 -2.78 -23.28
N ARG A 149 3.00 -2.49 -24.52
CA ARG A 149 3.92 -2.30 -25.65
C ARG A 149 4.79 -1.07 -25.51
N ILE A 150 4.27 0.02 -24.95
CA ILE A 150 5.12 1.18 -24.67
C ILE A 150 6.07 0.85 -23.54
N PHE A 151 5.59 0.27 -22.45
CA PHE A 151 6.43 -0.11 -21.32
C PHE A 151 7.62 -0.99 -21.75
N LYS A 152 7.40 -1.99 -22.61
CA LYS A 152 8.48 -2.85 -23.13
C LYS A 152 9.53 -2.10 -23.95
N LYS A 153 9.14 -1.09 -24.76
CA LYS A 153 10.07 -0.35 -25.62
C LYS A 153 10.72 0.85 -24.94
N LEU A 154 9.98 1.55 -24.08
CA LEU A 154 10.42 2.81 -23.49
C LEU A 154 11.48 2.63 -22.40
N PHE A 155 11.40 1.55 -21.63
CA PHE A 155 12.43 1.22 -20.66
C PHE A 155 13.68 0.58 -21.28
N ALA A 156 13.77 0.58 -22.62
CA ALA A 156 15.02 0.37 -23.34
C ALA A 156 15.74 1.69 -23.67
N ASP A 157 15.03 2.83 -23.72
CA ASP A 157 15.57 4.15 -24.11
C ASP A 157 15.14 5.24 -23.11
N GLU A 158 16.08 5.70 -22.28
CA GLU A 158 15.88 6.70 -21.21
C GLU A 158 15.24 8.01 -21.73
N ASN A 159 13.93 8.22 -21.49
CA ASN A 159 13.24 9.43 -21.95
C ASN A 159 12.13 9.92 -20.99
N ASN A 160 11.91 11.23 -20.96
CA ASN A 160 10.88 11.92 -20.14
C ASN A 160 9.43 11.49 -20.40
N PHE A 161 9.18 10.67 -21.42
CA PHE A 161 7.88 10.05 -21.71
C PHE A 161 7.48 8.97 -20.69
N VAL A 162 8.45 8.48 -19.88
CA VAL A 162 8.25 7.39 -18.92
C VAL A 162 7.16 7.71 -17.88
N HIS A 163 7.15 8.92 -17.33
CA HIS A 163 6.14 9.32 -16.33
C HIS A 163 4.71 9.23 -16.87
N PHE A 164 4.49 9.59 -18.14
CA PHE A 164 3.17 9.54 -18.76
C PHE A 164 2.70 8.11 -18.93
N VAL A 165 3.56 7.27 -19.46
CA VAL A 165 3.25 5.86 -19.71
C VAL A 165 2.92 5.16 -18.40
N VAL A 166 3.69 5.46 -17.36
CA VAL A 166 3.47 4.92 -16.01
C VAL A 166 2.15 5.42 -15.42
N ALA A 167 1.88 6.72 -15.45
CA ALA A 167 0.61 7.27 -14.97
C ALA A 167 -0.61 6.75 -15.75
N SER A 168 -0.52 6.72 -17.09
CA SER A 168 -1.59 6.24 -17.98
C SER A 168 -1.88 4.76 -17.76
N THR A 169 -0.84 3.95 -17.51
CA THR A 169 -1.01 2.51 -17.22
C THR A 169 -1.60 2.30 -15.85
N GLY A 170 -1.23 3.12 -14.87
CA GLY A 170 -1.87 3.12 -13.57
C GLY A 170 -3.37 3.40 -13.62
N ASP A 171 -3.76 4.41 -14.38
CA ASP A 171 -5.17 4.73 -14.56
C ASP A 171 -5.88 3.63 -15.35
N SER A 172 -5.32 3.15 -16.47
CA SER A 172 -5.88 2.02 -17.24
C SER A 172 -6.02 0.76 -16.37
N LEU A 173 -5.05 0.47 -15.49
CA LEU A 173 -5.12 -0.63 -14.53
C LEU A 173 -6.27 -0.40 -13.55
N LYS A 174 -6.39 0.81 -12.98
CA LYS A 174 -7.50 1.21 -12.08
C LYS A 174 -8.88 1.05 -12.73
N PHE A 175 -8.99 1.25 -14.04
CA PHE A 175 -10.23 1.03 -14.76
C PHE A 175 -10.49 -0.46 -15.04
N ALA A 176 -9.46 -1.25 -15.35
CA ALA A 176 -9.57 -2.71 -15.45
C ALA A 176 -10.06 -3.35 -14.13
N ILE A 177 -9.73 -2.76 -12.96
CA ILE A 177 -10.27 -3.19 -11.64
C ILE A 177 -11.79 -3.11 -11.60
N ASN A 178 -12.37 -2.09 -12.24
CA ASN A 178 -13.77 -1.73 -12.08
C ASN A 178 -14.69 -2.26 -13.18
N ASP A 179 -14.14 -2.97 -14.18
CA ASP A 179 -14.91 -3.51 -15.31
C ASP A 179 -15.06 -5.04 -15.23
N PRO A 180 -16.24 -5.57 -14.84
CA PRO A 180 -16.50 -7.00 -14.76
C PRO A 180 -16.38 -7.74 -16.09
N TYR A 181 -16.54 -7.07 -17.23
CA TYR A 181 -16.44 -7.69 -18.55
C TYR A 181 -15.00 -8.01 -18.92
N SER A 182 -14.05 -7.22 -18.40
CA SER A 182 -12.61 -7.45 -18.58
C SER A 182 -12.08 -8.65 -17.77
N HIS A 183 -12.87 -9.19 -16.83
CA HIS A 183 -12.48 -10.32 -15.97
C HIS A 183 -12.70 -11.69 -16.61
N GLN A 184 -13.46 -11.75 -17.71
CA GLN A 184 -13.82 -12.99 -18.40
C GLN A 184 -12.82 -13.39 -19.50
N ASP A 185 -11.84 -12.55 -19.80
CA ASP A 185 -10.92 -12.71 -20.92
C ASP A 185 -9.51 -13.06 -20.45
N ASP A 186 -9.02 -14.23 -20.85
CA ASP A 186 -7.68 -14.75 -20.56
C ASP A 186 -6.57 -13.83 -21.09
N GLU A 187 -6.85 -13.02 -22.12
CA GLU A 187 -5.89 -12.06 -22.65
C GLU A 187 -5.58 -10.97 -21.63
N TYR A 188 -6.56 -10.53 -20.82
CA TYR A 188 -6.33 -9.55 -19.76
C TYR A 188 -5.47 -10.11 -18.62
N PHE A 189 -5.68 -11.38 -18.27
CA PHE A 189 -4.84 -12.07 -17.28
C PHE A 189 -3.36 -12.08 -17.72
N ASN A 190 -3.09 -12.43 -18.97
CA ASN A 190 -1.74 -12.44 -19.54
C ASN A 190 -1.12 -11.04 -19.62
N ARG A 191 -1.93 -10.02 -19.96
CA ARG A 191 -1.47 -8.62 -19.98
C ARG A 191 -1.11 -8.12 -18.59
N CYS A 192 -1.86 -8.48 -17.56
CA CYS A 192 -1.49 -8.16 -16.17
C CYS A 192 -0.16 -8.81 -15.78
N ALA A 193 0.08 -10.05 -16.22
CA ALA A 193 1.34 -10.74 -15.95
C ALA A 193 2.52 -10.05 -16.65
N ASP A 194 2.34 -9.65 -17.91
CA ASP A 194 3.31 -8.85 -18.66
C ASP A 194 3.64 -7.52 -17.96
N ILE A 195 2.66 -6.80 -17.43
CA ILE A 195 2.87 -5.53 -16.69
C ILE A 195 3.67 -5.79 -15.42
N CYS A 196 3.29 -6.80 -14.63
CA CYS A 196 4.01 -7.17 -13.42
C CYS A 196 5.47 -7.56 -13.70
N GLN A 197 5.72 -8.32 -14.77
CA GLN A 197 7.09 -8.66 -15.20
C GLN A 197 7.92 -7.40 -15.48
N ILE A 198 7.34 -6.43 -16.20
CA ILE A 198 8.03 -5.19 -16.53
C ILE A 198 8.30 -4.38 -15.27
N HIS A 199 7.32 -4.25 -14.38
CA HIS A 199 7.50 -3.54 -13.10
C HIS A 199 8.60 -4.18 -12.24
N LEU A 200 8.61 -5.51 -12.10
CA LEU A 200 9.67 -6.22 -11.37
C LEU A 200 11.04 -6.05 -12.02
N ARG A 201 11.11 -6.09 -13.36
CA ARG A 201 12.37 -5.88 -14.09
C ARG A 201 12.91 -4.46 -13.86
N ILE A 202 12.04 -3.44 -13.93
CA ILE A 202 12.42 -2.05 -13.63
C ILE A 202 12.98 -1.98 -12.21
N LEU A 203 12.25 -2.48 -11.22
CA LEU A 203 12.68 -2.44 -9.82
C LEU A 203 14.00 -3.20 -9.56
N SER A 204 14.27 -4.26 -10.32
CA SER A 204 15.52 -5.04 -10.21
C SER A 204 16.74 -4.30 -10.81
N ILE A 205 16.54 -3.55 -11.89
CA ILE A 205 17.61 -2.81 -12.59
C ILE A 205 17.95 -1.52 -11.86
N GLU A 206 16.95 -0.76 -11.41
CA GLU A 206 17.12 0.53 -10.75
C GLU A 206 17.83 0.40 -9.39
N ASP A 207 18.52 1.45 -8.97
CA ASP A 207 19.24 1.52 -7.69
C ASP A 207 18.97 2.85 -6.95
N SER A 208 19.73 3.13 -5.90
CA SER A 208 19.58 4.37 -5.10
C SER A 208 19.82 5.66 -5.88
N ASP A 209 20.61 5.58 -6.96
CA ASP A 209 21.00 6.74 -7.77
C ASP A 209 20.04 6.91 -8.97
N SER A 210 18.95 6.13 -8.99
CA SER A 210 17.93 6.15 -10.02
C SER A 210 17.37 7.55 -10.29
N ILE A 211 17.45 7.95 -11.55
CA ILE A 211 16.80 9.16 -12.07
C ILE A 211 15.27 9.04 -11.93
N LEU A 212 14.72 7.82 -11.95
CA LEU A 212 13.27 7.56 -11.84
C LEU A 212 12.74 7.71 -10.41
N ALA A 213 13.60 7.55 -9.40
CA ALA A 213 13.28 7.86 -8.00
C ALA A 213 13.37 9.37 -7.73
N ASN A 214 14.38 10.03 -8.31
CA ASN A 214 14.71 11.43 -8.02
C ASN A 214 13.98 12.45 -8.90
N ASN A 215 13.53 12.07 -10.10
CA ASN A 215 12.71 12.95 -10.95
C ASN A 215 11.28 13.05 -10.41
N GLN A 216 11.05 14.07 -9.58
CA GLN A 216 9.72 14.62 -9.40
C GLN A 216 9.45 15.59 -10.54
N SER A 217 8.68 15.15 -11.54
CA SER A 217 8.21 16.08 -12.58
C SER A 217 7.49 17.23 -11.87
N THR A 218 8.01 18.44 -12.06
CA THR A 218 7.60 19.71 -11.45
C THR A 218 6.15 19.75 -10.94
N LYS A 219 6.00 19.87 -9.61
CA LYS A 219 4.76 20.00 -8.78
C LYS A 219 4.15 18.67 -8.26
N LYS A 220 4.47 18.33 -7.00
CA LYS A 220 3.67 17.53 -6.03
C LYS A 220 3.15 16.15 -6.48
N GLY A 221 3.79 15.47 -7.44
CA GLY A 221 3.45 14.09 -7.83
C GLY A 221 4.39 13.04 -7.22
N PRO A 222 3.97 11.75 -7.11
CA PRO A 222 4.89 10.67 -6.79
C PRO A 222 5.97 10.50 -7.88
N SER A 223 7.13 9.95 -7.52
CA SER A 223 8.18 9.58 -8.48
C SER A 223 7.68 8.45 -9.42
N VAL A 224 8.37 8.22 -10.53
CA VAL A 224 8.06 7.07 -11.41
C VAL A 224 8.16 5.78 -10.61
N LEU A 225 9.24 5.63 -9.84
CA LEU A 225 9.54 4.40 -9.11
C LEU A 225 8.49 4.12 -8.02
N THR A 226 8.07 5.15 -7.28
CA THR A 226 6.93 5.07 -6.35
C THR A 226 5.66 4.61 -7.06
N SER A 227 5.40 5.15 -8.26
CA SER A 227 4.20 4.82 -9.03
C SER A 227 4.24 3.36 -9.51
N VAL A 228 5.40 2.89 -9.98
CA VAL A 228 5.63 1.49 -10.37
C VAL A 228 5.39 0.53 -9.20
N CYS A 229 5.88 0.83 -7.99
CA CYS A 229 5.62 0.00 -6.81
C CYS A 229 4.13 -0.06 -6.47
N ASN A 230 3.43 1.08 -6.50
CA ASN A 230 1.99 1.14 -6.20
C ASN A 230 1.15 0.37 -7.22
N TYR A 231 1.52 0.45 -8.50
CA TYR A 231 0.85 -0.32 -9.55
C TYR A 231 1.14 -1.80 -9.45
N LEU A 232 2.37 -2.21 -9.09
CA LEU A 232 2.69 -3.60 -8.80
C LEU A 232 1.81 -4.16 -7.68
N LEU A 233 1.67 -3.44 -6.56
CA LEU A 233 0.76 -3.85 -5.47
C LEU A 233 -0.69 -3.96 -5.98
N SER A 234 -1.16 -2.93 -6.68
CA SER A 234 -2.54 -2.91 -7.20
C SER A 234 -2.79 -4.07 -8.15
N THR A 235 -1.87 -4.41 -9.06
CA THR A 235 -2.00 -5.56 -9.96
C THR A 235 -2.10 -6.88 -9.21
N LEU A 236 -1.27 -7.08 -8.18
CA LEU A 236 -1.31 -8.28 -7.34
C LEU A 236 -2.63 -8.40 -6.57
N GLU A 237 -3.12 -7.31 -5.98
CA GLU A 237 -4.42 -7.26 -5.29
C GLU A 237 -5.58 -7.57 -6.23
N ILE A 238 -5.57 -7.02 -7.46
CA ILE A 238 -6.59 -7.28 -8.47
C ILE A 238 -6.61 -8.76 -8.81
N VAL A 239 -5.47 -9.34 -9.15
CA VAL A 239 -5.43 -10.74 -9.60
C VAL A 239 -5.84 -11.68 -8.46
N CYS A 240 -5.44 -11.39 -7.22
CA CYS A 240 -5.85 -12.16 -6.07
C CYS A 240 -7.37 -12.08 -5.81
N ASN A 241 -8.00 -10.93 -6.07
CA ASN A 241 -9.44 -10.73 -5.85
C ASN A 241 -10.30 -11.25 -7.01
N VAL A 242 -9.86 -11.08 -8.26
CA VAL A 242 -10.62 -11.44 -9.47
C VAL A 242 -10.41 -12.90 -9.85
N TRP A 243 -9.18 -13.40 -9.76
CA TRP A 243 -8.82 -14.78 -10.12
C TRP A 243 -8.06 -15.48 -8.97
N PRO A 244 -8.70 -15.68 -7.81
CA PRO A 244 -8.05 -16.28 -6.63
C PRO A 244 -7.45 -17.67 -6.93
N ASP A 245 -8.16 -18.48 -7.71
CA ASP A 245 -7.74 -19.85 -8.07
C ASP A 245 -6.52 -19.87 -9.01
N ARG A 246 -6.33 -18.80 -9.79
CA ARG A 246 -5.23 -18.67 -10.78
C ARG A 246 -4.11 -17.76 -10.28
N PHE A 247 -4.16 -17.30 -9.04
CA PHE A 247 -3.16 -16.40 -8.49
C PHE A 247 -1.75 -17.03 -8.51
N ILE A 248 -1.63 -18.34 -8.30
CA ILE A 248 -0.32 -19.02 -8.33
C ILE A 248 0.17 -19.21 -9.76
N GLU A 249 -0.72 -19.56 -10.70
CA GLU A 249 -0.42 -19.57 -12.13
C GLU A 249 0.11 -18.20 -12.58
N PHE A 250 -0.54 -17.13 -12.13
CA PHE A 250 -0.12 -15.77 -12.39
C PHE A 250 1.30 -15.49 -11.88
N LEU A 251 1.60 -15.83 -10.63
CA LEU A 251 2.92 -15.61 -10.05
C LEU A 251 4.01 -16.43 -10.76
N ILE A 252 3.70 -17.66 -11.18
CA ILE A 252 4.61 -18.50 -11.98
C ILE A 252 4.92 -17.81 -13.32
N CYS A 253 3.90 -17.31 -14.02
CA CYS A 253 4.07 -16.53 -15.24
C CYS A 253 4.92 -15.28 -14.99
N VAL A 254 4.64 -14.51 -13.94
CA VAL A 254 5.37 -13.28 -13.61
C VAL A 254 6.84 -13.55 -13.29
N LEU A 255 7.15 -14.64 -12.60
CA LEU A 255 8.52 -15.00 -12.23
C LEU A 255 9.24 -15.83 -13.30
N GLN A 256 8.56 -16.19 -14.40
CA GLN A 256 9.05 -17.08 -15.45
C GLN A 256 9.60 -18.41 -14.89
N LEU A 257 8.95 -18.94 -13.85
CA LEU A 257 9.36 -20.17 -13.19
C LEU A 257 8.95 -21.41 -14.01
N SER A 258 9.75 -22.47 -13.93
CA SER A 258 9.36 -23.76 -14.51
C SER A 258 8.08 -24.30 -13.84
N ASN A 259 7.16 -24.89 -14.61
CA ASN A 259 5.88 -25.47 -14.16
C ASN A 259 5.96 -26.52 -13.02
N ASN A 260 7.17 -26.91 -12.60
CA ASN A 260 7.41 -27.85 -11.50
C ASN A 260 7.21 -27.22 -10.10
N LEU A 261 7.09 -25.89 -9.99
CA LEU A 261 6.83 -25.18 -8.73
C LEU A 261 5.32 -24.93 -8.56
N THR A 262 4.57 -25.95 -8.16
CA THR A 262 3.11 -25.84 -7.94
C THR A 262 2.72 -25.47 -6.51
N GLN A 263 3.66 -25.51 -5.57
CA GLN A 263 3.39 -25.18 -4.17
C GLN A 263 3.25 -23.67 -3.98
N LYS A 264 2.05 -23.23 -3.61
CA LYS A 264 1.65 -21.83 -3.37
C LYS A 264 2.68 -21.05 -2.55
N ASN A 265 3.07 -21.57 -1.39
CA ASN A 265 3.98 -20.89 -0.49
C ASN A 265 5.43 -20.80 -1.02
N LYS A 266 5.87 -21.73 -1.88
CA LYS A 266 7.20 -21.65 -2.53
C LYS A 266 7.26 -20.50 -3.52
N VAL A 267 6.24 -20.36 -4.36
CA VAL A 267 6.18 -19.32 -5.39
C VAL A 267 6.11 -17.93 -4.74
N ILE A 268 5.29 -17.77 -3.70
CA ILE A 268 5.16 -16.51 -2.96
C ILE A 268 6.50 -16.12 -2.31
N VAL A 269 7.17 -17.05 -1.62
CA VAL A 269 8.47 -16.77 -0.99
C VAL A 269 9.54 -16.43 -2.01
N HIS A 270 9.52 -17.03 -3.21
CA HIS A 270 10.47 -16.69 -4.26
C HIS A 270 10.31 -15.23 -4.73
N LEU A 271 9.06 -14.75 -4.88
CA LEU A 271 8.82 -13.34 -5.16
C LEU A 271 9.26 -12.43 -4.01
N ILE A 272 9.02 -12.84 -2.76
CA ILE A 272 9.49 -12.09 -1.58
C ILE A 272 11.02 -12.01 -1.55
N ASP A 273 11.73 -13.10 -1.90
CA ASP A 273 13.19 -13.12 -1.98
C ASP A 273 13.70 -12.11 -3.02
N ASN A 274 13.07 -12.03 -4.21
CA ASN A 274 13.42 -11.02 -5.22
C ASN A 274 13.17 -9.58 -4.72
N LEU A 275 12.04 -9.34 -4.03
CA LEU A 275 11.72 -8.02 -3.45
C LEU A 275 12.63 -7.67 -2.27
N LYS A 276 13.12 -8.66 -1.53
CA LYS A 276 14.14 -8.50 -0.49
C LYS A 276 15.45 -7.99 -1.09
N GLU A 277 15.92 -8.56 -2.19
CA GLU A 277 17.13 -8.08 -2.87
C GLU A 277 16.99 -6.63 -3.34
N ILE A 278 15.84 -6.28 -3.93
CA ILE A 278 15.50 -4.90 -4.32
C ILE A 278 15.52 -3.96 -3.11
N THR A 279 14.91 -4.38 -2.00
CA THR A 279 14.89 -3.62 -0.74
C THR A 279 16.30 -3.34 -0.23
N LEU A 280 17.16 -4.37 -0.18
CA LEU A 280 18.55 -4.22 0.24
C LEU A 280 19.34 -3.31 -0.69
N LYS A 281 19.10 -3.38 -2.01
CA LYS A 281 19.73 -2.51 -3.00
C LYS A 281 19.36 -1.04 -2.79
N PHE A 282 18.07 -0.74 -2.59
CA PHE A 282 17.59 0.63 -2.35
C PHE A 282 18.06 1.21 -1.01
N LEU A 283 18.30 0.37 0.00
CA LEU A 283 18.80 0.80 1.31
C LEU A 283 20.33 0.89 1.39
N SER A 284 21.07 0.14 0.57
CA SER A 284 22.55 0.08 0.62
C SER A 284 23.25 1.14 -0.24
N GLY A 285 22.47 1.96 -0.94
CA GLY A 285 22.98 3.02 -1.78
C GLY A 285 23.53 4.24 -1.04
N ARG A 286 24.12 5.18 -1.80
CA ARG A 286 24.69 6.43 -1.25
C ARG A 286 23.63 7.30 -0.57
N SER A 287 22.42 7.31 -1.11
CA SER A 287 21.25 7.94 -0.53
C SER A 287 20.10 6.92 -0.48
N PRO A 288 19.70 6.43 0.70
CA PRO A 288 18.64 5.45 0.80
C PRO A 288 17.29 6.03 0.37
N ILE A 289 16.57 5.30 -0.48
CA ILE A 289 15.26 5.72 -1.01
C ILE A 289 14.13 5.14 -0.15
N TYR A 290 13.89 5.73 1.03
CA TYR A 290 13.00 5.15 2.05
C TYR A 290 11.53 5.00 1.61
N LYS A 291 11.00 5.95 0.83
CA LYS A 291 9.59 5.93 0.40
C LYS A 291 9.30 4.78 -0.56
N GLU A 292 10.21 4.54 -1.50
CA GLU A 292 10.14 3.44 -2.46
C GLU A 292 10.28 2.10 -1.75
N VAL A 293 11.21 2.00 -0.79
CA VAL A 293 11.33 0.82 0.07
C VAL A 293 10.03 0.59 0.85
N SER A 294 9.42 1.64 1.41
CA SER A 294 8.13 1.53 2.11
C SER A 294 7.05 0.90 1.22
N ASN A 295 6.97 1.28 -0.07
CA ASN A 295 5.99 0.68 -0.99
C ASN A 295 6.35 -0.77 -1.34
N VAL A 296 7.65 -1.11 -1.47
CA VAL A 296 8.09 -2.50 -1.68
C VAL A 296 7.75 -3.36 -0.45
N ILE A 297 7.93 -2.84 0.76
CA ILE A 297 7.52 -3.53 2.00
C ILE A 297 6.01 -3.75 2.03
N GLN A 298 5.19 -2.81 1.55
CA GLN A 298 3.74 -3.03 1.42
C GLN A 298 3.40 -4.19 0.47
N VAL A 299 4.12 -4.33 -0.65
CA VAL A 299 3.99 -5.51 -1.54
C VAL A 299 4.36 -6.79 -0.81
N ILE A 300 5.47 -6.80 -0.06
CA ILE A 300 5.89 -7.96 0.73
C ILE A 300 4.83 -8.30 1.80
N THR A 301 4.28 -7.30 2.49
CA THR A 301 3.21 -7.48 3.48
C THR A 301 1.96 -8.10 2.87
N PHE A 302 1.55 -7.65 1.68
CA PHE A 302 0.45 -8.27 0.94
C PHE A 302 0.74 -9.74 0.63
N LEU A 303 1.91 -10.03 0.03
CA LEU A 303 2.31 -11.40 -0.31
C LEU A 303 2.38 -12.31 0.93
N ALA A 304 2.97 -11.82 2.01
CA ALA A 304 3.09 -12.54 3.27
C ALA A 304 1.71 -12.90 3.87
N ARG A 305 0.70 -12.03 3.73
CA ARG A 305 -0.68 -12.31 4.15
C ARG A 305 -1.40 -13.34 3.28
N THR A 306 -0.95 -13.54 2.04
CA THR A 306 -1.54 -14.53 1.11
C THR A 306 -0.93 -15.93 1.24
N LEU A 307 0.09 -16.11 2.10
CA LEU A 307 0.63 -17.42 2.44
C LEU A 307 -0.47 -18.31 3.04
N ASP A 308 -0.49 -19.56 2.60
CA ASP A 308 -1.43 -20.56 3.08
C ASP A 308 -0.98 -21.08 4.46
N LYS A 309 -1.83 -20.87 5.47
CA LYS A 309 -1.60 -21.29 6.85
C LYS A 309 -1.78 -22.79 7.06
N ALA A 310 -2.48 -23.48 6.16
CA ALA A 310 -2.76 -24.91 6.26
C ALA A 310 -1.62 -25.80 5.74
N ASP A 311 -0.64 -25.20 5.06
CA ASP A 311 0.49 -25.90 4.45
C ASP A 311 1.61 -26.15 5.48
N ASP A 312 2.21 -27.34 5.47
CA ASP A 312 3.21 -27.77 6.46
C ASP A 312 4.47 -26.87 6.47
N ASP A 313 4.79 -26.28 5.31
CA ASP A 313 5.94 -25.40 5.14
C ASP A 313 5.69 -23.96 5.67
N PHE A 314 4.47 -23.62 6.12
CA PHE A 314 4.10 -22.25 6.49
C PHE A 314 5.00 -21.67 7.59
N CYS A 315 5.21 -22.42 8.68
CA CYS A 315 6.02 -21.96 9.81
C CYS A 315 7.47 -21.68 9.40
N GLN A 316 8.12 -22.62 8.72
CA GLN A 316 9.52 -22.47 8.28
C GLN A 316 9.70 -21.26 7.35
N ARG A 317 8.76 -21.06 6.43
CA ARG A 317 8.79 -19.93 5.47
C ARG A 317 8.57 -18.59 6.16
N THR A 318 7.61 -18.55 7.09
CA THR A 318 7.33 -17.36 7.88
C THR A 318 8.55 -16.98 8.73
N GLN A 319 9.22 -17.94 9.37
CA GLN A 319 10.47 -17.72 10.12
C GLN A 319 11.60 -17.16 9.26
N ARG A 320 11.72 -17.59 7.99
CA ARG A 320 12.71 -17.01 7.06
C ARG A 320 12.44 -15.54 6.74
N ILE A 321 11.17 -15.15 6.64
CA ILE A 321 10.80 -13.74 6.45
C ILE A 321 11.06 -12.96 7.74
N VAL A 322 10.65 -13.50 8.89
CA VAL A 322 10.83 -12.88 10.21
C VAL A 322 12.31 -12.66 10.52
N SER A 323 13.17 -13.66 10.34
CA SER A 323 14.61 -13.54 10.56
C SER A 323 15.22 -12.42 9.72
N TRP A 324 14.86 -12.32 8.43
CA TRP A 324 15.34 -11.23 7.59
C TRP A 324 14.85 -9.84 8.04
N VAL A 325 13.56 -9.68 8.33
CA VAL A 325 13.03 -8.37 8.78
C VAL A 325 13.62 -7.99 10.14
N ASN A 326 13.83 -8.98 11.01
CA ASN A 326 14.49 -8.81 12.31
C ASN A 326 15.94 -8.35 12.16
N GLU A 327 16.72 -9.00 11.30
CA GLU A 327 18.09 -8.57 10.97
C GLU A 327 18.09 -7.14 10.40
N LEU A 328 17.18 -6.81 9.49
CA LEU A 328 17.08 -5.46 8.91
C LEU A 328 16.78 -4.39 9.98
N ALA A 329 15.95 -4.71 10.97
CA ALA A 329 15.60 -3.81 12.07
C ALA A 329 16.74 -3.64 13.10
N LYS A 330 17.61 -4.65 13.23
CA LYS A 330 18.78 -4.64 14.13
C LYS A 330 20.01 -3.98 13.51
N ASP A 331 20.27 -4.23 12.23
CA ASP A 331 21.53 -3.87 11.59
C ASP A 331 21.56 -2.43 11.04
N ARG A 332 20.40 -1.80 10.84
CA ARG A 332 20.33 -0.49 10.16
C ARG A 332 19.57 0.57 10.97
N PRO A 333 20.16 1.77 11.15
CA PRO A 333 19.46 2.89 11.76
C PRO A 333 18.54 3.56 10.72
N ILE A 334 17.28 3.13 10.67
CA ILE A 334 16.26 3.72 9.80
C ILE A 334 15.60 4.88 10.54
N GLU A 335 15.80 6.11 10.05
CA GLU A 335 15.21 7.32 10.64
C GLU A 335 13.85 7.72 10.04
N ASP A 336 13.45 7.11 8.92
CA ASP A 336 12.18 7.42 8.25
C ASP A 336 11.00 6.77 8.98
N THR A 337 10.03 7.59 9.38
CA THR A 337 8.87 7.15 10.15
C THR A 337 7.89 6.31 9.34
N GLY A 338 7.77 6.56 8.03
CA GLY A 338 6.90 5.80 7.14
C GLY A 338 7.41 4.37 6.97
N LEU A 339 8.68 4.23 6.63
CA LEU A 339 9.32 2.92 6.49
C LEU A 339 9.36 2.15 7.81
N ALA A 340 9.70 2.82 8.92
CA ALA A 340 9.73 2.17 10.24
C ALA A 340 8.37 1.60 10.64
N LYS A 341 7.28 2.32 10.33
CA LYS A 341 5.92 1.84 10.54
C LYS A 341 5.65 0.53 9.80
N GLU A 342 5.91 0.51 8.50
CA GLU A 342 5.61 -0.65 7.64
C GLU A 342 6.49 -1.86 8.00
N LEU A 343 7.78 -1.65 8.26
CA LEU A 343 8.70 -2.72 8.67
C LEU A 343 8.32 -3.33 10.01
N VAL A 344 8.03 -2.51 11.02
CA VAL A 344 7.65 -3.00 12.35
C VAL A 344 6.28 -3.66 12.31
N SER A 345 5.32 -3.12 11.54
CA SER A 345 4.03 -3.77 11.32
C SER A 345 4.21 -5.17 10.72
N LEU A 346 5.03 -5.29 9.67
CA LEU A 346 5.36 -6.59 9.06
C LEU A 346 6.03 -7.53 10.07
N LEU A 347 7.02 -7.05 10.82
CA LEU A 347 7.74 -7.83 11.83
C LEU A 347 6.81 -8.38 12.90
N ILE A 348 5.95 -7.53 13.47
CA ILE A 348 5.01 -7.92 14.53
C ILE A 348 3.99 -8.95 14.00
N HIS A 349 3.39 -8.70 12.83
CA HIS A 349 2.39 -9.62 12.28
C HIS A 349 3.00 -10.98 11.90
N MET A 350 4.19 -10.99 11.31
CA MET A 350 4.84 -12.23 10.90
C MET A 350 5.41 -13.02 12.07
N SER A 351 5.99 -12.34 13.07
CA SER A 351 6.45 -13.01 14.30
C SER A 351 5.29 -13.60 15.10
N ALA A 352 4.14 -12.90 15.16
CA ALA A 352 2.92 -13.44 15.76
C ALA A 352 2.43 -14.70 15.03
N ASN A 353 2.42 -14.68 13.69
CA ASN A 353 2.04 -15.84 12.87
C ASN A 353 3.01 -17.02 12.98
N ALA A 354 4.32 -16.76 13.16
CA ALA A 354 5.34 -17.79 13.36
C ALA A 354 5.39 -18.33 14.81
N GLY A 355 4.69 -17.70 15.76
CA GLY A 355 4.77 -18.00 17.19
C GLY A 355 6.03 -17.45 17.88
N GLU A 356 6.82 -16.61 17.21
CA GLU A 356 8.08 -16.03 17.71
C GLU A 356 7.87 -14.78 18.56
N HIS A 357 7.06 -14.93 19.61
CA HIS A 357 6.67 -13.83 20.52
C HIS A 357 7.84 -13.17 21.24
N HIS A 358 8.97 -13.86 21.39
CA HIS A 358 10.19 -13.33 21.99
C HIS A 358 10.74 -12.13 21.21
N ILE A 359 10.52 -12.06 19.89
CA ILE A 359 10.96 -10.93 19.06
C ILE A 359 10.17 -9.68 19.42
N ILE A 360 8.85 -9.78 19.54
CA ILE A 360 7.98 -8.67 19.94
C ILE A 360 8.32 -8.21 21.37
N GLN A 361 8.58 -9.16 22.27
CA GLN A 361 9.02 -8.85 23.62
C GLN A 361 10.35 -8.08 23.62
N SER A 362 11.37 -8.57 22.89
CA SER A 362 12.67 -7.89 22.78
C SER A 362 12.55 -6.49 22.18
N LEU A 363 11.63 -6.28 21.22
CA LEU A 363 11.36 -4.96 20.67
C LEU A 363 10.78 -4.02 21.74
N CYS A 364 9.92 -4.53 22.63
CA CYS A 364 9.34 -3.74 23.71
C CYS A 364 10.35 -3.48 24.84
N GLU A 365 11.23 -4.44 25.13
CA GLU A 365 12.36 -4.26 26.05
C GLU A 365 13.28 -3.14 25.57
N ASP A 366 13.60 -3.10 24.26
CA ASP A 366 14.42 -2.02 23.70
C ASP A 366 13.68 -0.67 23.66
N LEU A 367 12.35 -0.65 23.42
CA LEU A 367 11.55 0.57 23.56
C LEU A 367 11.55 1.08 25.01
N HIS A 368 11.43 0.18 25.97
CA HIS A 368 11.51 0.49 27.39
C HIS A 368 12.91 1.03 27.74
N ALA A 369 13.97 0.35 27.35
CA ALA A 369 15.34 0.79 27.56
C ALA A 369 15.59 2.17 26.94
N TYR A 370 15.11 2.43 25.73
CA TYR A 370 15.26 3.71 25.06
C TYR A 370 14.54 4.87 25.76
N ALA A 371 13.30 4.67 26.21
CA ALA A 371 12.52 5.73 26.86
C ALA A 371 12.88 5.92 28.35
N GLY A 372 13.45 4.89 28.97
CA GLY A 372 13.74 4.82 30.40
C GLY A 372 12.58 4.26 31.22
N GLU A 373 12.90 3.91 32.46
CA GLU A 373 11.96 3.31 33.43
C GLU A 373 11.21 4.39 34.22
N VAL A 374 9.91 4.19 34.45
CA VAL A 374 9.05 5.12 35.21
C VAL A 374 9.51 5.27 36.67
N GLU A 375 10.17 4.26 37.23
CA GLU A 375 10.64 4.26 38.63
C GLU A 375 11.90 5.13 38.86
N SER A 376 12.70 5.43 37.82
CA SER A 376 13.96 6.21 37.97
C SER A 376 13.77 7.73 38.03
N GLY A 377 12.53 8.24 38.02
CA GLY A 377 12.22 9.68 38.04
C GLY A 377 12.61 10.46 39.29
N PHE A 378 13.28 9.84 40.29
CA PHE A 378 13.64 10.48 41.56
C PHE A 378 15.09 10.23 42.04
N SER A 379 15.92 9.51 41.30
CA SER A 379 17.35 9.39 41.58
C SER A 379 18.14 10.12 40.49
N GLU A 380 18.43 11.40 40.76
CA GLU A 380 19.61 12.04 40.19
C GLU A 380 20.82 11.25 40.68
N GLU A 381 21.70 10.85 39.76
CA GLU A 381 22.91 10.05 40.00
C GLU A 381 22.62 8.54 40.14
N ASP A 382 22.70 7.80 39.02
CA ASP A 382 23.72 6.76 38.88
C ASP A 382 23.74 6.16 37.46
N GLU A 383 24.96 6.16 36.94
CA GLU A 383 25.57 5.25 35.97
C GLU A 383 24.82 4.91 34.67
N SER A 384 25.49 5.29 33.59
CA SER A 384 25.28 4.82 32.23
C SER A 384 25.46 3.29 32.16
N GLU A 385 24.48 2.52 32.62
CA GLU A 385 24.33 1.15 32.15
C GLU A 385 24.23 1.24 30.64
N GLN A 386 25.21 0.64 29.96
CA GLN A 386 25.27 0.61 28.51
C GLN A 386 23.93 0.09 27.99
N LEU A 387 23.09 0.99 27.49
CA LEU A 387 21.85 0.67 26.81
C LEU A 387 22.22 -0.22 25.62
N SER A 388 22.13 -1.54 25.79
CA SER A 388 22.34 -2.50 24.70
C SER A 388 21.07 -2.51 23.84
N ILE A 389 20.79 -1.39 23.18
CA ILE A 389 19.71 -1.31 22.19
C ILE A 389 20.11 -2.23 21.04
N HIS A 390 19.41 -3.35 20.91
CA HIS A 390 19.61 -4.33 19.86
C HIS A 390 18.98 -3.87 18.54
N TYR A 391 17.88 -3.12 18.60
CA TYR A 391 17.16 -2.58 17.45
C TYR A 391 17.61 -1.16 17.11
N GLN A 392 18.54 -1.03 16.15
CA GLN A 392 19.03 0.27 15.67
C GLN A 392 17.94 1.13 15.02
N ILE A 393 16.81 0.54 14.61
CA ILE A 393 15.65 1.28 14.10
C ILE A 393 15.00 2.22 15.12
N ILE A 394 15.23 2.02 16.42
CA ILE A 394 14.64 2.85 17.49
C ILE A 394 15.45 4.14 17.62
N SER A 395 14.81 5.25 17.26
CA SER A 395 15.37 6.61 17.35
C SER A 395 14.30 7.56 17.87
N ASN A 396 14.68 8.80 18.20
CA ASN A 396 13.74 9.82 18.66
C ASN A 396 12.61 10.10 17.63
N LYS A 397 12.90 9.94 16.33
CA LYS A 397 11.92 10.14 15.26
C LYS A 397 10.97 8.95 15.12
N THR A 398 11.48 7.73 15.28
CA THR A 398 10.72 6.49 14.99
C THR A 398 10.01 5.93 16.22
N PHE A 399 10.46 6.24 17.44
CA PHE A 399 9.93 5.71 18.70
C PHE A 399 8.40 5.76 18.79
N SER A 400 7.79 6.93 18.57
CA SER A 400 6.33 7.11 18.69
C SER A 400 5.56 6.21 17.71
N VAL A 401 6.10 6.02 16.51
CA VAL A 401 5.47 5.21 15.46
C VAL A 401 5.59 3.72 15.76
N ILE A 402 6.77 3.28 16.22
CA ILE A 402 7.01 1.89 16.63
C ILE A 402 6.09 1.54 17.82
N ALA A 403 6.05 2.40 18.84
CA ALA A 403 5.15 2.23 19.98
C ALA A 403 3.68 2.15 19.55
N SER A 404 3.24 3.01 18.62
CA SER A 404 1.88 2.95 18.07
C SER A 404 1.58 1.61 17.41
N GLN A 405 2.53 1.02 16.65
CA GLN A 405 2.31 -0.30 16.02
C GLN A 405 2.19 -1.42 17.05
N VAL A 406 2.95 -1.36 18.15
CA VAL A 406 2.82 -2.32 19.26
C VAL A 406 1.45 -2.17 19.94
N PHE A 407 0.98 -0.94 20.18
CA PHE A 407 -0.36 -0.71 20.75
C PHE A 407 -1.49 -1.21 19.83
N ASP A 408 -1.41 -0.92 18.52
CA ASP A 408 -2.39 -1.40 17.54
C ASP A 408 -2.47 -2.94 17.54
N TYR A 409 -1.32 -3.60 17.65
CA TYR A 409 -1.23 -5.06 17.76
C TYR A 409 -1.83 -5.61 19.06
N LEU A 410 -1.53 -5.00 20.21
CA LEU A 410 -2.10 -5.41 21.49
C LEU A 410 -3.62 -5.21 21.52
N ASP A 411 -4.10 -4.09 21.01
CA ASP A 411 -5.52 -3.79 20.89
C ASP A 411 -6.25 -4.88 20.09
N ALA A 412 -5.73 -5.23 18.90
CA ALA A 412 -6.29 -6.29 18.07
C ALA A 412 -6.24 -7.66 18.76
N SER A 413 -5.13 -7.97 19.45
CA SER A 413 -4.96 -9.23 20.20
C SER A 413 -6.00 -9.36 21.34
N PHE A 414 -6.31 -8.27 22.04
CA PHE A 414 -7.32 -8.30 23.11
C PHE A 414 -8.75 -8.42 22.57
N ASP A 415 -9.03 -7.86 21.40
CA ASP A 415 -10.31 -8.04 20.72
C ASP A 415 -10.47 -9.51 20.26
N GLU A 416 -9.42 -10.14 19.72
CA GLU A 416 -9.39 -11.58 19.39
C GLU A 416 -9.61 -12.46 20.62
N ILE A 417 -8.93 -12.18 21.75
CA ILE A 417 -9.12 -12.90 23.01
C ILE A 417 -10.57 -12.80 23.48
N THR A 418 -11.15 -11.59 23.42
CA THR A 418 -12.54 -11.37 23.81
C THR A 418 -13.50 -12.18 22.93
N TRP A 419 -13.23 -12.26 21.62
CA TRP A 419 -13.98 -13.09 20.69
C TRP A 419 -13.83 -14.59 20.99
N SER A 420 -12.61 -15.07 21.26
CA SER A 420 -12.32 -16.46 21.63
C SER A 420 -13.03 -16.87 22.92
N ILE A 421 -13.10 -15.97 23.92
CA ILE A 421 -13.89 -16.21 25.14
C ILE A 421 -15.39 -16.28 24.84
N GLY A 422 -15.88 -15.44 23.90
CA GLY A 422 -17.25 -15.52 23.40
C GLY A 422 -17.56 -16.89 22.79
N LYS A 423 -16.62 -17.48 22.05
CA LYS A 423 -16.73 -18.84 21.51
C LYS A 423 -16.66 -19.91 22.59
N LEU A 424 -15.72 -19.81 23.53
CA LEU A 424 -15.65 -20.69 24.71
C LEU A 424 -16.98 -20.77 25.46
N ARG A 425 -17.65 -19.63 25.63
CA ARG A 425 -18.97 -19.55 26.27
C ARG A 425 -20.06 -20.32 25.52
N LEU A 426 -20.01 -20.36 24.19
CA LEU A 426 -20.97 -21.13 23.39
C LEU A 426 -20.68 -22.63 23.49
N PHE A 427 -19.42 -23.04 23.33
CA PHE A 427 -19.05 -24.46 23.42
C PHE A 427 -19.24 -25.05 24.81
N ALA A 428 -19.00 -24.26 25.87
CA ALA A 428 -19.28 -24.66 27.25
C ALA A 428 -20.78 -24.93 27.50
N SER A 429 -21.68 -24.40 26.66
CA SER A 429 -23.12 -24.71 26.73
C SER A 429 -23.52 -25.95 25.93
N GLU A 430 -22.63 -26.49 25.08
CA GLU A 430 -22.90 -27.60 24.15
C GLU A 430 -22.31 -28.96 24.59
N SER A 431 -21.69 -29.05 25.77
CA SER A 431 -21.32 -30.31 26.48
C SER A 431 -20.10 -31.09 25.97
N ILE A 432 -19.10 -30.44 25.36
CA ILE A 432 -17.82 -31.09 25.01
C ILE A 432 -16.74 -30.63 26.01
N GLU A 433 -16.51 -31.40 27.09
CA GLU A 433 -15.69 -30.95 28.23
C GLU A 433 -14.17 -30.92 27.95
N GLU A 434 -13.62 -31.89 27.21
CA GLU A 434 -12.16 -31.99 26.98
C GLU A 434 -11.62 -30.92 26.02
N ASP A 435 -12.31 -30.65 24.91
CA ASP A 435 -11.92 -29.62 23.92
C ASP A 435 -12.07 -28.19 24.47
N VAL A 436 -12.99 -27.99 25.42
CA VAL A 436 -13.19 -26.68 26.06
C VAL A 436 -12.07 -26.37 27.04
N GLN A 437 -11.57 -27.36 27.79
CA GLN A 437 -10.47 -27.17 28.73
C GLN A 437 -9.13 -26.91 28.03
N SER A 438 -8.83 -27.61 26.94
CA SER A 438 -7.61 -27.38 26.16
C SER A 438 -7.62 -25.99 25.52
N PHE A 439 -8.73 -25.60 24.89
CA PHE A 439 -8.88 -24.27 24.30
C PHE A 439 -8.82 -23.14 25.34
N GLU A 440 -9.37 -23.36 26.54
CA GLU A 440 -9.27 -22.41 27.64
C GLU A 440 -7.81 -22.21 28.11
N GLN A 441 -7.03 -23.30 28.20
CA GLN A 441 -5.61 -23.21 28.54
C GLN A 441 -4.82 -22.43 27.49
N GLU A 442 -5.11 -22.63 26.20
CA GLU A 442 -4.51 -21.86 25.11
C GLU A 442 -4.85 -20.37 25.20
N VAL A 443 -6.12 -20.02 25.45
CA VAL A 443 -6.53 -18.62 25.63
C VAL A 443 -5.82 -17.99 26.83
N CYS A 444 -5.66 -18.72 27.94
CA CYS A 444 -4.93 -18.24 29.11
C CYS A 444 -3.44 -18.02 28.82
N GLN A 445 -2.77 -18.98 28.16
CA GLN A 445 -1.37 -18.84 27.78
C GLN A 445 -1.17 -17.68 26.80
N TYR A 446 -2.07 -17.53 25.83
CA TYR A 446 -2.06 -16.43 24.87
C TYR A 446 -2.18 -15.06 25.56
N LEU A 447 -3.10 -14.93 26.52
CA LEU A 447 -3.24 -13.70 27.31
C LEU A 447 -2.00 -13.42 28.16
N VAL A 448 -1.39 -14.43 28.79
CA VAL A 448 -0.14 -14.30 29.55
C VAL A 448 1.01 -13.76 28.69
N LEU A 449 1.14 -14.22 27.45
CA LEU A 449 2.17 -13.71 26.52
C LEU A 449 1.97 -12.23 26.21
N ARG A 450 0.73 -11.79 25.98
CA ARG A 450 0.41 -10.37 25.73
C ARG A 450 0.56 -9.50 26.96
N MET A 451 0.30 -10.04 28.14
CA MET A 451 0.52 -9.36 29.41
C MET A 451 1.99 -9.08 29.68
N LYS A 452 2.92 -9.97 29.29
CA LYS A 452 4.37 -9.70 29.39
C LYS A 452 4.79 -8.50 28.53
N ILE A 453 4.26 -8.43 27.31
CA ILE A 453 4.50 -7.28 26.41
C ILE A 453 3.91 -6.00 27.02
N LEU A 454 2.68 -6.06 27.52
CA LEU A 454 2.02 -4.93 28.15
C LEU A 454 2.75 -4.45 29.43
N ASN A 455 3.31 -5.38 30.22
CA ASN A 455 4.08 -5.07 31.41
C ASN A 455 5.30 -4.19 31.09
N GLU A 456 6.04 -4.49 30.01
CA GLU A 456 7.16 -3.64 29.61
C GLU A 456 6.70 -2.24 29.19
N LEU A 457 5.59 -2.14 28.45
CA LEU A 457 5.04 -0.83 28.05
C LEU A 457 4.53 0.03 29.21
N VAL A 458 4.02 -0.60 30.28
CA VAL A 458 3.58 0.12 31.50
C VAL A 458 4.77 0.65 32.29
N ARG A 459 5.94 0.00 32.20
CA ARG A 459 7.19 0.47 32.81
C ARG A 459 7.87 1.58 32.01
N THR A 460 7.63 1.63 30.71
CA THR A 460 8.17 2.65 29.80
C THR A 460 7.69 4.04 30.16
N VAL A 461 8.61 5.01 30.17
CA VAL A 461 8.29 6.44 30.26
C VAL A 461 7.64 6.92 28.96
N LEU A 462 6.32 6.91 28.88
CA LEU A 462 5.56 7.34 27.71
C LEU A 462 5.07 8.80 27.85
N THR A 463 5.11 9.55 26.75
CA THR A 463 4.64 10.94 26.68
C THR A 463 3.41 11.08 25.78
N ASP A 464 2.53 12.03 26.15
CA ASP A 464 1.38 12.50 25.37
C ASP A 464 0.57 11.37 24.66
N THR A 465 0.66 11.27 23.33
CA THR A 465 -0.12 10.35 22.50
C THR A 465 0.14 8.88 22.80
N SER A 466 1.38 8.51 23.15
CA SER A 466 1.71 7.13 23.51
C SER A 466 1.15 6.74 24.88
N ALA A 467 1.05 7.69 25.81
CA ALA A 467 0.41 7.47 27.11
C ALA A 467 -1.11 7.31 26.98
N GLU A 468 -1.76 8.13 26.14
CA GLU A 468 -3.18 7.94 25.81
C GLU A 468 -3.47 6.57 25.17
N SER A 469 -2.59 6.13 24.27
CA SER A 469 -2.67 4.81 23.65
C SER A 469 -2.53 3.70 24.70
N LEU A 470 -1.58 3.83 25.64
CA LEU A 470 -1.44 2.89 26.76
C LEU A 470 -2.72 2.80 27.60
N PHE A 471 -3.35 3.93 27.96
CA PHE A 471 -4.62 3.91 28.71
C PHE A 471 -5.72 3.18 27.93
N LYS A 472 -5.82 3.43 26.63
CA LYS A 472 -6.82 2.79 25.77
C LYS A 472 -6.59 1.27 25.70
N THR A 473 -5.34 0.83 25.60
CA THR A 473 -4.96 -0.59 25.58
C THR A 473 -5.18 -1.25 26.94
N LEU A 474 -4.84 -0.59 28.06
CA LEU A 474 -5.12 -1.08 29.43
C LEU A 474 -6.62 -1.28 29.65
N VAL A 475 -7.46 -0.35 29.20
CA VAL A 475 -8.93 -0.49 29.29
C VAL A 475 -9.41 -1.72 28.51
N ARG A 476 -8.85 -2.00 27.32
CA ARG A 476 -9.20 -3.22 26.55
C ARG A 476 -8.71 -4.49 27.24
N PHE A 477 -7.50 -4.48 27.78
CA PHE A 477 -6.95 -5.58 28.57
C PHE A 477 -7.88 -5.94 29.75
N TYR A 478 -8.25 -4.97 30.58
CA TYR A 478 -9.15 -5.22 31.72
C TYR A 478 -10.56 -5.63 31.28
N LYS A 479 -11.05 -5.16 30.12
CA LYS A 479 -12.31 -5.67 29.54
C LYS A 479 -12.20 -7.15 29.16
N ALA A 480 -11.12 -7.56 28.48
CA ALA A 480 -10.89 -8.96 28.13
C ALA A 480 -10.79 -9.84 29.39
N LEU A 481 -10.02 -9.38 30.40
CA LEU A 481 -9.90 -10.06 31.69
C LEU A 481 -11.25 -10.19 32.41
N HIS A 482 -12.05 -9.12 32.43
CA HIS A 482 -13.39 -9.13 33.02
C HIS A 482 -14.33 -10.12 32.34
N VAL A 483 -14.29 -10.21 31.01
CA VAL A 483 -15.09 -11.17 30.23
C VAL A 483 -14.67 -12.60 30.55
N LEU A 484 -13.35 -12.86 30.69
CA LEU A 484 -12.83 -14.17 31.06
C LEU A 484 -13.23 -14.58 32.49
N VAL A 485 -13.11 -13.67 33.46
CA VAL A 485 -13.52 -13.91 34.85
C VAL A 485 -15.02 -14.18 34.92
N LYS A 486 -15.84 -13.41 34.19
CA LYS A 486 -17.28 -13.67 34.09
C LYS A 486 -17.61 -15.03 33.48
N TYR A 487 -16.86 -15.47 32.47
CA TYR A 487 -17.00 -16.81 31.91
C TYR A 487 -16.74 -17.88 32.97
N LYS A 488 -15.64 -17.77 33.73
CA LYS A 488 -15.31 -18.70 34.82
C LYS A 488 -16.32 -18.71 35.96
N LEU A 489 -16.94 -17.58 36.27
CA LEU A 489 -18.03 -17.52 37.24
C LEU A 489 -19.31 -18.19 36.75
N ALA A 490 -19.59 -18.12 35.44
CA ALA A 490 -20.79 -18.70 34.84
C ALA A 490 -20.67 -20.22 34.63
N PHE A 491 -19.45 -20.72 34.35
CA PHE A 491 -19.15 -22.13 34.17
C PHE A 491 -18.08 -22.56 35.18
N PRO A 492 -18.49 -22.87 36.43
CA PRO A 492 -17.57 -23.29 37.47
C PRO A 492 -17.03 -24.69 37.16
N GLY A 493 -15.84 -24.74 36.57
CA GLY A 493 -15.02 -25.94 36.43
C GLY A 493 -13.70 -25.80 37.20
N ASP A 494 -12.82 -26.78 37.07
CA ASP A 494 -11.49 -26.73 37.69
C ASP A 494 -10.72 -25.47 37.24
N VAL A 495 -10.11 -24.79 38.20
CA VAL A 495 -9.31 -23.59 37.94
C VAL A 495 -7.93 -24.05 37.51
N SER A 496 -7.61 -23.86 36.23
CA SER A 496 -6.30 -24.22 35.69
C SER A 496 -5.19 -23.37 36.33
N GLN A 497 -3.99 -23.96 36.50
CA GLN A 497 -2.82 -23.24 37.01
C GLN A 497 -2.46 -22.04 36.11
N SER A 498 -2.71 -22.16 34.80
CA SER A 498 -2.56 -21.08 33.81
C SER A 498 -3.45 -19.86 34.13
N PHE A 499 -4.69 -20.10 34.58
CA PHE A 499 -5.61 -19.03 35.00
C PHE A 499 -5.14 -18.36 36.29
N ILE A 500 -4.67 -19.13 37.29
CA ILE A 500 -4.13 -18.59 38.55
C ILE A 500 -2.92 -17.69 38.28
N ASN A 501 -1.98 -18.18 37.46
CA ASN A 501 -0.78 -17.43 37.10
C ASN A 501 -1.12 -16.13 36.37
N MET A 502 -2.09 -16.16 35.46
CA MET A 502 -2.57 -14.97 34.75
C MET A 502 -3.20 -13.94 35.71
N ILE A 503 -4.09 -14.36 36.62
CA ILE A 503 -4.70 -13.46 37.59
C ILE A 503 -3.64 -12.86 38.51
N SER A 504 -2.70 -13.67 39.00
CA SER A 504 -1.58 -13.19 39.82
C SER A 504 -0.77 -12.13 39.08
N MET A 505 -0.35 -12.39 37.85
CA MET A 505 0.44 -11.46 37.02
C MET A 505 -0.33 -10.17 36.71
N SER A 506 -1.67 -10.25 36.56
CA SER A 506 -2.49 -9.06 36.35
C SER A 506 -2.49 -8.14 37.57
N GLY A 507 -2.49 -8.72 38.76
CA GLY A 507 -2.46 -7.99 40.03
C GLY A 507 -1.08 -7.45 40.37
N SER A 508 -0.03 -8.28 40.26
CA SER A 508 1.34 -7.89 40.63
C SER A 508 1.99 -6.99 39.60
N ASP A 509 2.02 -7.42 38.33
CA ASP A 509 2.93 -6.84 37.35
C ASP A 509 2.27 -5.69 36.59
N ILE A 510 0.97 -5.77 36.36
CA ILE A 510 0.24 -4.76 35.58
C ILE A 510 -0.44 -3.74 36.49
N THR A 511 -1.24 -4.19 37.46
CA THR A 511 -2.08 -3.27 38.27
C THR A 511 -1.24 -2.36 39.17
N ASP A 512 -0.24 -2.88 39.87
CA ASP A 512 0.67 -2.06 40.70
C ASP A 512 1.40 -1.01 39.85
N LYS A 513 2.00 -1.45 38.74
CA LYS A 513 2.77 -0.57 37.85
C LYS A 513 1.90 0.45 37.13
N MET A 514 0.65 0.10 36.79
CA MET A 514 -0.31 1.04 36.23
C MET A 514 -0.60 2.20 37.20
N TYR A 515 -0.82 1.92 38.49
CA TYR A 515 -1.06 2.99 39.48
C TYR A 515 0.16 3.89 39.65
N LYS A 516 1.37 3.32 39.61
CA LYS A 516 2.63 4.08 39.61
C LYS A 516 2.73 4.97 38.36
N PHE A 517 2.50 4.40 37.17
CA PHE A 517 2.47 5.14 35.90
C PHE A 517 1.49 6.32 35.94
N LEU A 518 0.25 6.09 36.40
CA LEU A 518 -0.78 7.13 36.55
C LEU A 518 -0.31 8.29 37.45
N THR A 519 0.37 7.96 38.55
CA THR A 519 0.88 8.95 39.51
C THR A 519 1.97 9.82 38.86
N VAL A 520 2.96 9.19 38.21
CA VAL A 520 4.06 9.90 37.54
C VAL A 520 3.56 10.72 36.36
N TYR A 521 2.63 10.17 35.57
CA TYR A 521 2.00 10.88 34.45
C TYR A 521 1.23 12.12 34.92
N GLY A 522 0.43 11.99 35.98
CA GLY A 522 -0.31 13.12 36.57
C GLY A 522 0.61 14.23 37.10
N GLN A 523 1.71 13.86 37.76
CA GLN A 523 2.71 14.83 38.24
C GLN A 523 3.40 15.56 37.07
N ARG A 524 3.76 14.84 35.99
CA ARG A 524 4.37 15.45 34.80
C ARG A 524 3.43 16.41 34.08
N GLN A 525 2.15 16.07 33.96
CA GLN A 525 1.16 16.99 33.36
C GLN A 525 1.03 18.29 34.16
N GLN A 526 1.02 18.23 35.50
CA GLN A 526 0.99 19.43 36.35
C GLN A 526 2.27 20.30 36.19
N ILE A 527 3.44 19.69 36.01
CA ILE A 527 4.70 20.41 35.73
C ILE A 527 4.65 21.10 34.36
N ILE A 528 4.06 20.46 33.36
CA ILE A 528 3.89 21.04 32.02
C ILE A 528 2.88 22.19 32.03
N GLU A 529 1.80 22.08 32.79
CA GLU A 529 0.81 23.16 32.96
C GLU A 529 1.37 24.36 33.73
N SER A 530 2.16 24.11 34.77
CA SER A 530 2.82 25.17 35.56
C SER A 530 3.95 25.87 34.79
N SER A 531 4.64 25.18 33.88
CA SER A 531 5.63 25.80 32.98
C SER A 531 4.97 26.63 31.88
N ARG A 532 3.87 26.17 31.28
CA ARG A 532 3.07 26.94 30.28
C ARG A 532 2.46 28.23 30.87
N THR A 533 2.06 28.21 32.14
CA THR A 533 1.58 29.41 32.84
C THR A 533 2.73 30.38 33.17
N LYS A 534 3.93 29.90 33.47
CA LYS A 534 5.13 30.74 33.64
C LYS A 534 5.61 31.40 32.34
N THR A 535 5.53 30.72 31.18
CA THR A 535 5.88 31.34 29.87
C THR A 535 4.87 32.40 29.43
N LYS A 536 3.58 32.22 29.71
CA LYS A 536 2.57 33.27 29.46
C LYS A 536 2.81 34.53 30.29
N ASN A 537 3.30 34.41 31.53
CA ASN A 537 3.61 35.55 32.39
C ASN A 537 4.95 36.26 32.07
N LYS A 538 5.79 35.70 31.18
CA LYS A 538 7.02 36.35 30.69
C LYS A 538 6.86 37.06 29.34
N ALA A 539 5.70 36.92 28.69
CA ALA A 539 5.39 37.55 27.41
C ALA A 539 4.42 38.74 27.54
N ILE A 540 4.26 39.29 28.76
CA ILE A 540 3.49 40.49 29.06
C ILE A 540 4.45 41.59 29.50
#